data_AF-A0A5Q4EVB3-F1
#
_entry.id   AF-A0A5Q4EVB3-F1
#
_cell.length_a   1.000
_cell.length_b   1.000
_cell.length_c   1.000
_cell.angle_alpha   90.00
_cell.angle_beta   90.00
_cell.angle_gamma   90.00
#
_symmetry.space_group_name_H-M   'P 1'
#
loop_
_entity.id
_entity.type
_entity.pdbx_description
1 polymer ?
#
loop_
_entity_poly.entity_id
_entity_poly.type
_entity_poly.pdbx_seq_one_letter_code
_entity_poly.pdbx_strand_id
1 'polypeptide(L)'
;MAGTAGQVTMLQRSPTYVVSMPERFAGNVQFSVDGNPVDFSNTWAYKALMFSGMPNMTFTFGYINASWALRADLIAEYACRLTNHMECTGTRQCTPQLRESDYDMVPRPFIDDFSANYMQRMMDRFPRQGNREPWINA
;
A
#
# COMPACT_ATOMS: atom_id res chain seq x y z
N MET A 1 -4.07 -2.72 -20.64
CA MET A 1 -2.85 -3.43 -21.11
C MET A 1 -1.71 -2.43 -21.24
N ALA A 2 -0.89 -2.29 -20.20
CA ALA A 2 0.30 -1.43 -20.23
C ALA A 2 1.38 -2.06 -21.12
N GLY A 3 1.80 -1.38 -22.20
CA GLY A 3 2.55 -1.97 -23.31
C GLY A 3 4.03 -2.28 -23.07
N THR A 4 4.64 -1.74 -22.02
CA THR A 4 6.03 -2.00 -21.59
C THR A 4 6.15 -1.69 -20.10
N ALA A 5 7.03 -2.35 -19.35
CA ALA A 5 7.49 -1.92 -18.04
C ALA A 5 8.92 -2.45 -17.88
N GLY A 6 9.92 -1.60 -17.61
CA GLY A 6 11.34 -1.95 -17.66
C GLY A 6 11.76 -3.06 -16.67
N GLN A 7 11.19 -3.08 -15.47
CA GLN A 7 11.32 -4.19 -14.51
C GLN A 7 10.28 -4.05 -13.40
N VAL A 8 9.36 -5.00 -13.27
CA VAL A 8 8.44 -5.09 -12.11
C VAL A 8 8.75 -6.40 -11.39
N THR A 9 9.45 -6.33 -10.26
CA THR A 9 9.63 -7.48 -9.38
C THR A 9 8.42 -7.59 -8.46
N MET A 10 7.40 -8.34 -8.89
CA MET A 10 6.28 -8.70 -8.03
C MET A 10 6.71 -9.88 -7.14
N LEU A 11 6.98 -9.60 -5.86
CA LEU A 11 7.30 -10.63 -4.89
C LEU A 11 5.99 -11.20 -4.31
N GLN A 12 5.36 -12.11 -5.08
CA GLN A 12 4.16 -12.81 -4.65
C GLN A 12 4.50 -13.75 -3.48
N ARG A 13 3.93 -13.50 -2.31
CA ARG A 13 3.89 -14.45 -1.20
C ARG A 13 2.44 -14.86 -0.97
N SER A 14 2.20 -16.13 -1.25
CA SER A 14 1.05 -17.04 -1.10
C SER A 14 -0.29 -16.55 -0.51
N PRO A 15 -1.41 -17.15 -1.00
CA PRO A 15 -2.77 -16.92 -0.49
C PRO A 15 -2.91 -17.42 0.95
N THR A 16 -3.46 -16.58 1.84
CA THR A 16 -4.14 -16.87 3.12
C THR A 16 -3.53 -17.86 4.14
N TYR A 17 -2.36 -18.48 3.95
CA TYR A 17 -1.70 -19.32 4.96
C TYR A 17 -0.28 -18.88 5.35
N VAL A 18 0.16 -17.71 4.87
CA VAL A 18 1.44 -17.08 5.25
C VAL A 18 1.20 -15.63 5.68
N VAL A 19 0.35 -15.43 6.69
CA VAL A 19 0.68 -14.45 7.72
C VAL A 19 1.57 -15.21 8.71
N SER A 20 2.82 -15.45 8.32
CA SER A 20 3.81 -15.97 9.25
C SER A 20 4.16 -14.85 10.22
N MET A 21 3.44 -14.86 11.35
CA MET A 21 3.56 -14.04 12.56
C MET A 21 2.66 -12.79 12.61
N PRO A 22 1.79 -12.67 13.63
CA PRO A 22 0.84 -11.57 13.82
C PRO A 22 1.48 -10.24 14.25
N GLU A 23 2.81 -10.11 14.14
CA GLU A 23 3.53 -9.04 14.82
C GLU A 23 3.74 -7.76 13.98
N ARG A 24 3.76 -7.82 12.64
CA ARG A 24 4.16 -6.68 11.80
C ARG A 24 3.43 -6.61 10.45
N PHE A 25 3.11 -5.39 10.02
CA PHE A 25 2.61 -5.11 8.68
C PHE A 25 3.70 -5.39 7.62
N ALA A 26 3.33 -6.04 6.51
CA ALA A 26 4.23 -6.53 5.45
C ALA A 26 5.27 -7.60 5.89
N GLY A 27 5.00 -8.34 6.96
CA GLY A 27 5.83 -9.46 7.43
C GLY A 27 7.09 -9.00 8.19
N ASN A 28 8.11 -9.85 8.29
CA ASN A 28 9.34 -9.59 9.05
C ASN A 28 10.38 -8.76 8.28
N VAL A 29 9.97 -8.00 7.27
CA VAL A 29 10.87 -7.11 6.53
C VAL A 29 10.98 -5.79 7.29
N GLN A 30 12.21 -5.37 7.59
CA GLN A 30 12.46 -4.03 8.14
C GLN A 30 12.56 -3.04 6.99
N PHE A 31 11.71 -2.01 7.04
CA PHE A 31 11.71 -0.93 6.07
C PHE A 31 12.39 0.29 6.70
N SER A 32 13.20 0.98 5.90
CA SER A 32 13.75 2.28 6.26
C SER A 32 13.76 3.20 5.05
N VAL A 33 13.60 4.50 5.29
CA VAL A 33 13.75 5.56 4.29
C VAL A 33 14.81 6.51 4.80
N ASP A 34 15.87 6.71 4.01
CA ASP A 34 17.02 7.53 4.39
C ASP A 34 17.64 7.13 5.74
N GLY A 35 17.67 5.83 6.02
CA GLY A 35 18.19 5.26 7.28
C GLY A 35 17.22 5.32 8.46
N ASN A 36 16.07 5.98 8.33
CA ASN A 36 15.06 6.05 9.39
C ASN A 36 14.08 4.86 9.27
N PRO A 37 13.86 4.07 10.35
CA PRO A 37 12.86 3.01 10.33
C PRO A 37 11.47 3.52 9.98
N VAL A 38 10.75 2.78 9.14
CA VAL A 38 9.37 3.10 8.79
C VAL A 38 8.42 2.41 9.76
N ASP A 39 7.57 3.19 10.41
CA ASP A 39 6.39 2.69 11.11
C ASP A 39 5.16 2.92 10.24
N PHE A 40 4.61 1.82 9.71
CA PHE A 40 3.45 1.88 8.83
C PHE A 40 2.20 2.42 9.52
N SER A 41 2.05 2.25 10.84
CA SER A 41 0.91 2.83 11.58
C SER A 41 0.87 4.36 11.46
N ASN A 42 2.03 4.98 11.21
CA ASN A 42 2.15 6.40 11.01
C ASN A 42 1.92 6.86 9.57
N THR A 43 1.76 5.95 8.62
CA THR A 43 1.56 6.27 7.20
C THR A 43 0.08 6.26 6.79
N TRP A 44 -0.22 6.87 5.63
CA TRP A 44 -1.54 6.88 5.00
C TRP A 44 -1.53 6.06 3.71
N ALA A 45 -2.53 5.22 3.53
CA ALA A 45 -2.72 4.43 2.32
C ALA A 45 -3.11 5.32 1.13
N TYR A 46 -2.26 5.41 0.12
CA TYR A 46 -2.52 6.13 -1.12
C TYR A 46 -3.04 5.17 -2.19
N LYS A 47 -4.28 5.40 -2.65
CA LYS A 47 -5.00 4.56 -3.62
C LYS A 47 -4.99 3.07 -3.24
N ALA A 48 -4.92 2.78 -1.94
CA ALA A 48 -4.78 1.44 -1.38
C ALA A 48 -3.57 0.61 -1.88
N LEU A 49 -2.59 1.23 -2.52
CA LEU A 49 -1.46 0.51 -3.14
C LEU A 49 -0.09 1.13 -2.82
N MET A 50 -0.01 2.35 -2.31
CA MET A 50 1.24 2.96 -1.81
C MET A 50 1.02 3.54 -0.41
N PHE A 51 2.08 4.01 0.24
CA PHE A 51 2.02 4.59 1.58
C PHE A 51 2.70 5.96 1.62
N SER A 52 2.08 6.94 2.28
CA SER A 52 2.62 8.30 2.41
C SER A 52 4.06 8.29 2.92
N GLY A 53 4.96 9.02 2.27
CA GLY A 53 6.37 9.08 2.65
C GLY A 53 7.22 7.89 2.21
N MET A 54 6.64 6.85 1.61
CA MET A 54 7.39 5.70 1.09
C MET A 54 7.73 5.85 -0.40
N PRO A 55 9.01 5.93 -0.78
CA PRO A 55 9.41 6.08 -2.16
C PRO A 55 9.33 4.76 -2.92
N ASN A 56 8.86 4.81 -4.17
CA ASN A 56 8.94 3.71 -5.15
C ASN A 56 8.41 2.36 -4.65
N MET A 57 7.44 2.36 -3.74
CA MET A 57 6.86 1.14 -3.17
C MET A 57 5.39 1.02 -3.56
N THR A 58 5.06 -0.10 -4.20
CA THR A 58 3.69 -0.56 -4.40
C THR A 58 3.44 -1.81 -3.55
N PHE A 59 2.23 -1.93 -3.00
CA PHE A 59 1.79 -3.04 -2.17
C PHE A 59 0.44 -3.53 -2.66
N THR A 60 0.30 -4.84 -2.79
CA THR A 60 -0.97 -5.46 -3.16
C THR A 60 -1.63 -5.99 -1.90
N PHE A 61 -2.77 -5.39 -1.54
CA PHE A 61 -3.70 -5.95 -0.57
C PHE A 61 -4.99 -6.32 -1.28
N GLY A 62 -5.58 -7.47 -0.96
CA GLY A 62 -6.75 -7.98 -1.67
C GLY A 62 -8.02 -7.23 -1.34
N TYR A 63 -9.08 -7.57 -2.06
CA TYR A 63 -10.41 -7.36 -1.53
C TYR A 63 -10.70 -8.38 -0.43
N ILE A 64 -11.39 -7.93 0.61
CA ILE A 64 -11.81 -8.81 1.71
C ILE A 64 -13.02 -9.63 1.27
N ASN A 65 -13.96 -8.97 0.57
CA ASN A 65 -15.25 -9.52 0.18
C ASN A 65 -15.37 -9.77 -1.33
N ALA A 66 -14.27 -9.67 -2.08
CA ALA A 66 -14.23 -9.93 -3.52
C ALA A 66 -12.91 -10.61 -3.92
N SER A 67 -12.78 -10.96 -5.20
CA SER A 67 -11.61 -11.69 -5.69
C SER A 67 -10.31 -10.89 -5.53
N TRP A 68 -9.33 -11.47 -4.85
CA TRP A 68 -7.96 -10.95 -4.75
C TRP A 68 -7.34 -10.67 -6.13
N ALA A 69 -7.55 -11.56 -7.10
CA ALA A 69 -6.93 -11.46 -8.42
C ALA A 69 -7.32 -10.17 -9.15
N LEU A 70 -8.57 -9.73 -8.99
CA LEU A 70 -9.07 -8.49 -9.60
C LEU A 70 -8.28 -7.28 -9.11
N ARG A 71 -7.99 -7.20 -7.80
CA ARG A 71 -7.23 -6.09 -7.23
C ARG A 71 -5.77 -6.15 -7.64
N ALA A 72 -5.20 -7.36 -7.70
CA ALA A 72 -3.83 -7.56 -8.13
C ALA A 72 -3.60 -7.06 -9.56
N ASP A 73 -4.53 -7.34 -10.48
CA ASP A 73 -4.45 -6.88 -11.87
C ASP A 73 -4.48 -5.35 -11.99
N LEU A 74 -5.38 -4.69 -11.25
CA LEU A 74 -5.48 -3.22 -11.22
C LEU A 74 -4.23 -2.57 -10.64
N ILE A 75 -3.67 -3.14 -9.56
CA ILE A 75 -2.44 -2.64 -8.93
C ILE A 75 -1.24 -2.84 -9.86
N ALA A 76 -1.15 -3.99 -10.53
CA ALA A 76 -0.10 -4.26 -11.51
C ALA A 76 -0.18 -3.27 -12.70
N GLU A 77 -1.38 -3.02 -13.23
CA GLU A 77 -1.56 -2.05 -14.31
C GLU A 77 -1.19 -0.62 -13.88
N TYR A 78 -1.58 -0.22 -12.66
CA TYR A 78 -1.18 1.06 -12.09
C TYR A 78 0.34 1.17 -11.94
N ALA A 79 0.99 0.13 -11.41
CA ALA A 79 2.43 0.09 -11.23
C ALA A 79 3.17 0.22 -12.57
N CYS A 80 2.78 -0.54 -13.59
CA CYS A 80 3.37 -0.43 -14.93
C CYS A 80 3.19 0.97 -15.52
N ARG A 81 1.99 1.56 -15.41
CA ARG A 81 1.73 2.92 -15.89
C ARG A 81 2.58 3.96 -15.16
N LEU A 82 2.75 3.82 -13.85
CA LEU A 82 3.57 4.70 -13.03
C LEU A 82 5.04 4.60 -13.43
N THR A 83 5.58 3.39 -13.57
CA THR A 83 6.96 3.16 -14.01
C THR A 83 7.21 3.77 -15.40
N ASN A 84 6.30 3.55 -16.36
CA ASN A 84 6.43 4.16 -17.69
C ASN A 84 6.40 5.69 -17.63
N HIS A 85 5.53 6.26 -16.80
CA HIS A 85 5.49 7.71 -16.62
C HIS A 85 6.81 8.24 -16.02
N MET A 86 7.37 7.53 -15.05
CA MET A 86 8.67 7.86 -14.46
C MET A 86 9.79 7.79 -15.50
N GLU A 87 9.83 6.75 -16.33
CA GLU A 87 10.77 6.63 -17.45
C GLU A 87 10.62 7.78 -18.44
N CYS A 88 9.40 8.07 -18.90
CA CYS A 88 9.13 9.16 -19.87
C CYS A 88 9.51 10.55 -19.35
N THR A 89 9.41 10.78 -18.04
CA THR A 89 9.71 12.08 -17.41
C THR A 89 11.14 12.18 -16.86
N GLY A 90 11.91 11.09 -16.90
CA GLY A 90 13.22 11.03 -16.25
C GLY A 90 13.15 11.09 -14.71
N THR A 91 11.99 10.76 -14.13
CA THR A 91 11.77 10.81 -12.68
C THR A 91 12.35 9.56 -12.02
N ARG A 92 13.23 9.74 -11.03
CA ARG A 92 13.86 8.62 -10.31
C ARG A 92 13.05 8.13 -9.11
N GLN A 93 12.14 8.95 -8.60
CA GLN A 93 11.39 8.69 -7.39
C GLN A 93 9.96 9.21 -7.47
N CYS A 94 9.01 8.36 -7.14
CA CYS A 94 7.64 8.75 -6.82
C CYS A 94 7.39 8.48 -5.34
N THR A 95 6.77 9.44 -4.65
CA THR A 95 6.44 9.31 -3.23
C THR A 95 5.12 10.01 -2.98
N PRO A 96 4.06 9.30 -2.56
CA PRO A 96 2.82 9.96 -2.19
C PRO A 96 3.06 10.81 -0.94
N GLN A 97 2.59 12.05 -0.96
CA GLN A 97 2.70 13.00 0.14
C GLN A 97 1.33 13.62 0.39
N LEU A 98 0.99 13.82 1.65
CA LEU A 98 -0.23 14.52 2.02
C LEU A 98 -0.15 15.96 1.54
N ARG A 99 -1.24 16.44 0.93
CA ARG A 99 -1.41 17.86 0.63
C ARG A 99 -1.76 18.59 1.92
N GLU A 100 -1.55 19.91 1.95
CA GLU A 100 -1.96 20.72 3.12
C GLU A 100 -3.45 20.54 3.45
N SER A 101 -4.29 20.44 2.43
CA SER A 101 -5.73 20.18 2.55
C SER A 101 -6.11 18.79 3.08
N ASP A 102 -5.13 17.89 3.25
CA ASP A 102 -5.34 16.54 3.74
C ASP A 102 -4.94 16.39 5.22
N TYR A 103 -4.32 17.40 5.84
CA TYR A 103 -3.84 17.31 7.22
C TYR A 103 -4.97 17.26 8.27
N ASP A 104 -6.18 17.68 7.91
CA ASP A 104 -7.39 17.57 8.74
C ASP A 104 -8.10 16.20 8.61
N MET A 105 -7.59 15.29 7.77
CA MET A 105 -8.24 13.99 7.57
C MET A 105 -8.32 13.20 8.87
N VAL A 106 -9.52 12.72 9.16
CA VAL A 106 -9.75 11.82 10.29
C VAL A 106 -9.19 10.44 9.94
N PRO A 107 -8.26 9.90 10.74
CA PRO A 107 -7.70 8.57 10.50
C PRO A 107 -8.76 7.50 10.76
N ARG A 108 -8.85 6.55 9.82
CA ARG A 108 -9.65 5.32 9.92
C ARG A 108 -8.73 4.10 9.84
N PRO A 109 -9.15 2.96 10.43
CA PRO A 109 -8.43 1.70 10.27
C PRO A 109 -8.19 1.36 8.79
N PHE A 110 -7.07 0.72 8.44
CA PHE A 110 -6.80 0.33 7.04
C PHE A 110 -7.96 -0.43 6.42
N ILE A 111 -8.61 -1.27 7.23
CA ILE A 111 -9.79 -2.03 6.87
C ILE A 111 -10.93 -1.60 7.77
N ASP A 112 -12.00 -1.09 7.18
CA ASP A 112 -13.22 -0.78 7.92
C ASP A 112 -14.08 -2.05 8.11
N ASP A 113 -14.73 -2.14 9.28
CA ASP A 113 -15.80 -3.11 9.60
C ASP A 113 -15.44 -4.59 9.38
N PHE A 114 -14.23 -5.01 9.80
CA PHE A 114 -13.82 -6.42 9.74
C PHE A 114 -13.90 -7.14 11.09
N SER A 115 -14.73 -8.18 11.15
CA SER A 115 -15.09 -8.88 12.39
C SER A 115 -14.07 -9.92 12.87
N ALA A 116 -13.08 -10.29 12.04
CA ALA A 116 -12.15 -11.35 12.42
C ALA A 116 -11.10 -10.84 13.42
N ASN A 117 -11.17 -11.34 14.65
CA ASN A 117 -10.30 -10.94 15.77
C ASN A 117 -8.79 -11.04 15.48
N TYR A 118 -8.36 -11.91 14.57
CA TYR A 118 -6.93 -12.00 14.24
C TYR A 118 -6.40 -10.75 13.53
N MET A 119 -7.21 -10.11 12.69
CA MET A 119 -6.87 -8.83 12.05
C MET A 119 -7.02 -7.67 13.02
N GLN A 120 -8.06 -7.69 13.86
CA GLN A 120 -8.27 -6.60 14.84
C GLN A 120 -7.07 -6.42 15.78
N ARG A 121 -6.40 -7.52 16.16
CA ARG A 121 -5.19 -7.49 17.00
C ARG A 121 -3.96 -6.82 16.38
N MET A 122 -3.97 -6.61 15.07
CA MET A 122 -2.84 -6.02 14.36
C MET A 122 -3.22 -4.75 13.59
N MET A 123 -4.49 -4.32 13.63
CA MET A 123 -4.99 -3.21 12.82
C MET A 123 -4.34 -1.87 13.14
N ASP A 124 -3.93 -1.69 14.40
CA ASP A 124 -3.15 -0.56 14.89
C ASP A 124 -1.75 -0.46 14.25
N ARG A 125 -1.24 -1.55 13.69
CA ARG A 125 0.06 -1.62 13.01
C ARG A 125 -0.03 -1.38 11.50
N PHE A 126 -1.25 -1.30 10.97
CA PHE A 126 -1.49 -1.08 9.55
C PHE A 126 -1.50 0.43 9.23
N PRO A 127 -1.23 0.80 7.97
CA PRO A 127 -1.38 2.17 7.50
C PRO A 127 -2.81 2.68 7.69
N ARG A 128 -2.93 3.96 8.04
CA ARG A 128 -4.22 4.62 8.18
C ARG A 128 -4.85 4.80 6.81
N GLN A 129 -6.18 4.77 6.75
CA GLN A 129 -6.90 5.34 5.62
C GLN A 129 -7.60 6.63 6.07
N GLY A 130 -7.81 7.57 5.14
CA GLY A 130 -8.59 8.78 5.34
C GLY A 130 -10.05 8.58 4.98
N ASN A 131 -10.78 9.70 4.90
CA ASN A 131 -12.20 9.77 4.54
C ASN A 131 -12.44 10.34 3.13
N ARG A 132 -11.37 10.58 2.35
CA ARG A 132 -11.44 11.19 1.02
C ARG A 132 -10.27 10.74 0.13
N GLU A 133 -10.49 10.79 -1.18
CA GLU A 133 -9.46 10.45 -2.16
C GLU A 133 -8.25 11.40 -2.10
N PRO A 134 -7.04 10.90 -2.41
CA PRO A 134 -6.70 9.53 -2.80
C PRO A 134 -6.43 8.59 -1.62
N TRP A 135 -6.70 9.01 -0.39
CA TRP A 135 -6.24 8.35 0.85
C TRP A 135 -7.18 7.25 1.36
N ILE A 136 -7.98 6.64 0.50
CA ILE A 136 -8.99 5.64 0.89
C ILE A 136 -8.55 4.23 0.52
N ASN A 137 -8.97 3.26 1.33
CA ASN A 137 -8.89 1.84 1.01
C ASN A 137 -10.29 1.29 0.71
N ALA A 138 -10.71 1.41 -0.56
CA ALA A 138 -11.97 0.89 -1.07
C ALA A 138 -11.81 -0.54 -1.63
#